data_AF-A0A388M338-F1
#
_entry.id   AF-A0A388M338-F1
#
_cell.length_a   1.000
_cell.length_b   1.000
_cell.length_c   1.000
_cell.angle_alpha   90.00
_cell.angle_beta   90.00
_cell.angle_gamma   90.00
#
_symmetry.space_group_name_H-M   'P 1'
#
loop_
_entity.id
_entity.type
_entity.pdbx_description
1 polymer ?
#
loop_
_entity_poly.entity_id
_entity_poly.type
_entity_poly.pdbx_seq_one_letter_code
_entity_poly.pdbx_strand_id
1 'polypeptide(L)'
;MVDLRSGKNTSPYTPEQQEQMAALVRENKKRKELLKQTKLKTIAEEQAAKMKKLEEEMKKVQQEEEERRKAAEEEAAAEEAKERMHIESRKGSSGTKKDEDTEMEKKISGWITNLSLGEDKEAKFYVPQDERDALAQELAAMDDPLERQEREEEK
;
A
#
# COMPACT_ATOMS: atom_id res chain seq x y z
N MET A 1 85.18 42.46 11.74
CA MET A 1 84.30 41.35 12.12
C MET A 1 83.30 41.18 10.99
N VAL A 2 83.23 39.97 10.44
CA VAL A 2 82.85 39.67 9.05
C VAL A 2 81.38 39.95 8.74
N ASP A 3 81.16 40.55 7.56
CA ASP A 3 79.86 40.95 7.02
C ASP A 3 78.87 39.79 6.85
N LEU A 4 77.61 40.18 7.02
CA LEU A 4 76.44 39.34 7.18
C LEU A 4 76.18 38.43 5.98
N ARG A 5 75.81 37.21 6.32
CA ARG A 5 75.33 36.11 5.48
C ARG A 5 74.11 36.56 4.66
N SER A 6 74.34 37.28 3.55
CA SER A 6 73.31 37.58 2.55
C SER A 6 73.02 36.31 1.76
N GLY A 7 72.22 35.45 2.38
CA GLY A 7 71.62 34.29 1.73
C GLY A 7 70.71 34.80 0.63
N LYS A 8 71.21 34.79 -0.60
CA LYS A 8 70.39 34.92 -1.82
C LYS A 8 69.21 33.98 -1.68
N ASN A 9 68.02 34.57 -1.63
CA ASN A 9 66.74 33.91 -1.44
C ASN A 9 66.60 32.77 -2.46
N THR A 10 66.82 31.52 -2.06
CA THR A 10 66.72 30.30 -2.90
C THR A 10 65.26 29.91 -3.12
N SER A 11 64.38 30.88 -3.31
CA SER A 11 62.99 30.62 -3.67
C SER A 11 62.90 30.49 -5.19
N PRO A 12 62.46 29.34 -5.74
CA PRO A 12 62.31 29.15 -7.18
C PRO A 12 61.22 30.05 -7.80
N TYR A 13 60.43 30.75 -6.98
CA TYR A 13 59.37 31.66 -7.38
C TYR A 13 59.54 33.05 -6.79
N THR A 14 59.22 34.08 -7.57
CA THR A 14 59.17 35.47 -7.10
C THR A 14 57.98 35.67 -6.16
N PRO A 15 58.04 36.63 -5.21
CA PRO A 15 56.93 36.91 -4.30
C PRO A 15 55.62 37.23 -5.04
N GLU A 16 55.69 37.93 -6.17
CA GLU A 16 54.53 38.21 -7.03
C GLU A 16 53.89 36.92 -7.58
N GLN A 17 54.70 35.94 -8.02
CA GLN A 17 54.18 34.66 -8.49
C GLN A 17 53.54 33.85 -7.34
N GLN A 18 54.09 33.92 -6.14
CA GLN A 18 53.51 33.28 -4.96
C GLN A 18 52.16 33.92 -4.58
N GLU A 19 52.03 35.25 -4.67
CA GLU A 19 50.76 35.95 -4.43
C GLU A 19 49.69 35.60 -5.47
N GLN A 20 50.06 35.53 -6.75
CA GLN A 20 49.13 35.12 -7.83
C GLN A 20 48.62 33.69 -7.63
N MET A 21 49.50 32.76 -7.25
CA MET A 21 49.13 31.38 -6.92
C MET A 21 48.18 31.34 -5.70
N ALA A 22 48.48 32.11 -4.65
CA ALA A 22 47.63 32.19 -3.47
C ALA A 22 46.26 32.81 -3.79
N ALA A 23 46.20 33.83 -4.65
CA ALA A 23 44.96 34.45 -5.09
C ALA A 23 44.08 33.46 -5.88
N LEU A 24 44.68 32.72 -6.83
CA LEU A 24 43.99 31.72 -7.63
C LEU A 24 43.44 30.57 -6.77
N VAL A 25 44.19 30.13 -5.76
CA VAL A 25 43.73 29.10 -4.80
C VAL A 25 42.51 29.61 -4.00
N ARG A 26 42.55 30.87 -3.52
CA ARG A 26 41.42 31.48 -2.81
C ARG A 26 40.18 31.58 -3.71
N GLU A 27 40.36 31.99 -4.96
CA GLU A 27 39.26 32.09 -5.93
C GLU A 27 38.64 30.73 -6.23
N ASN A 28 39.46 29.71 -6.49
CA ASN A 28 38.98 28.34 -6.71
C ASN A 28 38.19 27.79 -5.51
N LYS A 29 38.64 28.10 -4.28
CA LYS A 29 37.91 27.73 -3.06
C LYS A 29 36.52 28.38 -3.02
N LYS A 30 36.43 29.68 -3.30
CA LYS A 30 35.14 30.41 -3.37
C LYS A 30 34.22 29.85 -4.46
N ARG A 31 34.73 29.56 -5.65
CA ARG A 31 33.95 28.95 -6.75
C ARG A 31 33.39 27.59 -6.36
N LYS A 32 34.20 26.73 -5.72
CA LYS A 32 33.74 25.42 -5.21
C LYS A 32 32.66 25.56 -4.15
N GLU A 33 32.77 26.56 -3.28
CA GLU A 33 31.77 26.82 -2.24
C GLU A 33 30.44 27.32 -2.82
N LEU A 34 30.48 28.23 -3.79
CA LEU A 34 29.29 28.65 -4.53
C LEU A 34 28.62 27.48 -5.25
N LEU A 35 29.40 26.62 -5.91
CA LEU A 35 28.87 25.41 -6.56
C LEU A 35 28.23 24.44 -5.58
N LYS A 36 28.77 24.31 -4.36
CA LYS A 36 28.12 23.51 -3.31
C LYS A 36 26.79 24.14 -2.88
N GLN A 37 26.76 25.46 -2.68
CA GLN A 37 25.53 26.14 -2.32
C GLN A 37 24.45 26.05 -3.41
N THR A 38 24.81 26.18 -4.69
CA THR A 38 23.83 26.05 -5.78
C THR A 38 23.28 24.64 -5.88
N LYS A 39 24.12 23.61 -5.69
CA LYS A 39 23.68 22.21 -5.61
C LYS A 39 22.73 21.96 -4.44
N LEU A 40 23.02 22.53 -3.27
CA LEU A 40 22.13 22.41 -2.11
C LEU A 40 20.79 23.12 -2.35
N LYS A 41 20.81 24.32 -2.94
CA LYS A 41 19.59 25.07 -3.27
C LYS A 41 18.73 24.32 -4.29
N THR A 42 19.33 23.76 -5.34
CA THR A 42 18.61 22.99 -6.36
C THR A 42 17.99 21.71 -5.77
N ILE A 43 18.71 21.00 -4.90
CA ILE A 43 18.13 19.85 -4.18
C ILE A 43 16.96 20.28 -3.29
N ALA A 44 17.11 21.39 -2.55
CA ALA A 44 16.04 21.90 -1.70
C ALA A 44 14.79 22.31 -2.50
N GLU A 45 14.98 22.97 -3.65
CA GLU A 45 13.90 23.36 -4.55
C GLU A 45 13.19 22.14 -5.16
N GLU A 46 13.93 21.10 -5.55
CA GLU A 46 13.35 19.85 -6.04
C GLU A 46 12.54 19.13 -4.96
N GLN A 47 13.05 19.07 -3.73
CA GLN A 47 12.34 18.51 -2.58
C GLN A 47 11.06 19.31 -2.26
N ALA A 48 11.13 20.64 -2.29
CA ALA A 48 9.96 21.50 -2.10
C ALA A 48 8.90 21.30 -3.19
N ALA A 49 9.31 21.15 -4.46
CA ALA A 49 8.41 20.87 -5.56
C ALA A 49 7.74 19.48 -5.41
N LYS A 50 8.48 18.46 -4.96
CA LYS A 50 7.95 17.13 -4.66
C LYS A 50 6.89 17.18 -3.54
N MET A 51 7.19 17.86 -2.44
CA MET A 51 6.24 18.04 -1.33
C MET A 51 4.96 18.75 -1.78
N LYS A 52 5.08 19.83 -2.56
CA LYS A 52 3.93 20.57 -3.09
C LYS A 52 3.05 19.72 -4.01
N LYS A 53 3.66 18.88 -4.87
CA LYS A 53 2.91 17.96 -5.73
C LYS A 53 2.14 16.93 -4.92
N LEU A 54 2.77 16.37 -3.88
CA LEU A 54 2.16 15.37 -3.01
C LEU A 54 0.99 15.97 -2.21
N GLU A 55 1.13 17.19 -1.71
CA GLU A 55 0.05 17.94 -1.05
C GLU A 55 -1.15 18.16 -1.98
N GLU A 56 -0.91 18.52 -3.25
CA GLU A 56 -1.97 18.69 -4.24
C GLU A 56 -2.69 17.37 -4.56
N GLU A 57 -1.94 16.26 -4.70
CA GLU A 57 -2.54 14.94 -4.92
C GLU A 57 -3.36 14.48 -3.71
N MET A 58 -2.86 14.67 -2.49
CA MET A 58 -3.62 14.38 -1.26
C MET A 58 -4.93 15.16 -1.21
N LYS A 59 -4.91 16.44 -1.59
CA LYS A 59 -6.12 17.26 -1.64
C LYS A 59 -7.12 16.77 -2.69
N LYS A 60 -6.66 16.33 -3.86
CA LYS A 60 -7.53 15.75 -4.89
C LYS A 60 -8.17 14.44 -4.42
N VAL A 61 -7.37 13.55 -3.83
CA VAL A 61 -7.88 12.28 -3.28
C VAL A 61 -8.92 12.53 -2.19
N GLN A 62 -8.70 13.49 -1.29
CA GLN A 62 -9.70 13.85 -0.27
C GLN A 62 -11.01 14.35 -0.90
N GLN A 63 -10.92 15.18 -1.94
CA GLN A 63 -12.11 15.67 -2.65
C GLN A 63 -12.87 14.53 -3.34
N GLU A 64 -12.15 13.63 -4.01
CA GLU A 64 -12.73 12.45 -4.66
C GLU A 64 -13.37 11.49 -3.64
N GLU A 65 -12.72 11.26 -2.50
CA GLU A 65 -13.29 10.43 -1.43
C GLU A 65 -14.56 11.06 -0.84
N GLU A 66 -14.58 12.37 -0.64
CA GLU A 66 -15.79 13.08 -0.16
C GLU A 66 -16.95 12.95 -1.15
N GLU A 67 -16.68 13.11 -2.45
CA GLU A 67 -17.70 12.94 -3.50
C GLU A 67 -18.21 11.49 -3.55
N ARG A 68 -17.31 10.52 -3.49
CA ARG A 68 -17.66 9.10 -3.45
C ARG A 68 -18.47 8.73 -2.21
N ARG A 69 -18.15 9.30 -1.05
CA ARG A 69 -18.95 9.12 0.18
C ARG A 69 -20.36 9.68 0.02
N LYS A 70 -20.50 10.89 -0.54
CA LYS A 70 -21.81 11.49 -0.81
C LYS A 70 -22.64 10.64 -1.79
N ALA A 71 -22.02 10.14 -2.85
CA ALA A 71 -22.68 9.25 -3.81
C ALA A 71 -23.14 7.94 -3.15
N ALA A 72 -22.30 7.33 -2.31
CA ALA A 72 -22.66 6.12 -1.58
C ALA A 72 -23.79 6.36 -0.55
N GLU A 73 -23.82 7.52 0.11
CA GLU A 73 -24.90 7.89 1.02
C GLU A 73 -26.23 8.09 0.28
N GLU A 74 -26.21 8.74 -0.89
CA GLU A 74 -27.40 8.90 -1.74
C GLU A 74 -27.91 7.54 -2.26
N GLU A 75 -27.00 6.65 -2.68
CA GLU A 75 -27.37 5.30 -3.12
C GLU A 75 -27.98 4.47 -1.98
N ALA A 76 -27.40 4.54 -0.77
CA ALA A 76 -27.94 3.87 0.41
C ALA A 76 -29.33 4.42 0.80
N ALA A 77 -29.53 5.74 0.74
CA ALA A 77 -30.83 6.35 1.00
C ALA A 77 -31.89 5.94 -0.05
N ALA A 78 -31.48 5.79 -1.32
CA ALA A 78 -32.36 5.32 -2.39
C ALA A 78 -32.72 3.84 -2.25
N GLU A 79 -31.79 2.99 -1.79
CA GLU A 79 -32.08 1.58 -1.44
C GLU A 79 -33.04 1.47 -0.26
N GLU A 80 -32.81 2.23 0.82
CA GLU A 80 -33.70 2.20 2.00
C GLU A 80 -35.13 2.63 1.64
N ALA A 81 -35.28 3.63 0.75
CA ALA A 81 -36.59 4.05 0.26
C ALA A 81 -37.30 2.95 -0.56
N LYS A 82 -36.56 2.23 -1.42
CA LYS A 82 -37.10 1.10 -2.19
C LYS A 82 -37.48 -0.07 -1.27
N GLU A 83 -36.66 -0.37 -0.25
CA GLU A 83 -36.94 -1.42 0.72
C GLU A 83 -38.20 -1.09 1.53
N ARG A 84 -38.36 0.15 1.98
CA ARG A 84 -39.59 0.61 2.65
C ARG A 84 -40.84 0.46 1.76
N MET A 85 -40.76 0.82 0.48
CA MET A 85 -41.85 0.59 -0.48
C MET A 85 -42.18 -0.90 -0.65
N HIS A 86 -41.16 -1.76 -0.67
CA HIS A 86 -41.35 -3.21 -0.81
C HIS A 86 -42.00 -3.84 0.44
N ILE A 87 -41.67 -3.37 1.65
CA ILE A 87 -42.31 -3.82 2.88
C ILE A 87 -43.77 -3.33 2.97
N GLU A 88 -44.04 -2.09 2.55
CA GLU A 88 -45.39 -1.52 2.56
C GLU A 88 -46.33 -2.23 1.57
N SER A 89 -45.87 -2.50 0.35
CA SER A 89 -46.63 -3.26 -0.66
C SER A 89 -46.96 -4.69 -0.22
N ARG A 90 -46.09 -5.35 0.55
CA ARG A 90 -46.34 -6.68 1.13
C ARG A 90 -47.38 -6.65 2.25
N LYS A 91 -47.55 -5.52 2.96
CA LYS A 91 -48.52 -5.37 4.05
C LYS A 91 -49.96 -5.13 3.57
N GLY A 92 -50.15 -4.75 2.30
CA GLY A 92 -51.46 -4.59 1.66
C GLY A 92 -52.09 -5.88 1.11
N SER A 93 -51.35 -6.99 1.03
CA SER A 93 -51.83 -8.26 0.46
C SER A 93 -51.74 -9.38 1.49
N SER A 94 -52.62 -9.37 2.50
CA SER A 94 -52.79 -10.50 3.43
C SER A 94 -54.19 -11.08 3.29
N GLY A 95 -54.37 -11.91 2.27
CA GLY A 95 -55.60 -12.67 2.09
C GLY A 95 -55.38 -13.88 1.20
N THR A 96 -54.53 -14.83 1.64
CA THR A 96 -54.42 -16.22 1.10
C THR A 96 -53.26 -17.06 1.69
N LYS A 97 -52.44 -16.55 2.62
CA LYS A 97 -51.22 -17.24 3.10
C LYS A 97 -51.42 -18.58 3.83
N LYS A 98 -52.64 -18.92 4.26
CA LYS A 98 -52.84 -20.09 5.12
C LYS A 98 -52.69 -21.43 4.38
N ASP A 99 -53.00 -21.45 3.08
CA ASP A 99 -52.86 -22.66 2.26
C ASP A 99 -51.42 -22.88 1.78
N GLU A 100 -50.73 -21.83 1.33
CA GLU A 100 -49.32 -21.93 0.89
C GLU A 100 -48.36 -22.34 2.03
N ASP A 101 -48.59 -21.83 3.24
CA ASP A 101 -47.76 -22.18 4.40
C ASP A 101 -47.86 -23.66 4.74
N THR A 102 -49.07 -24.25 4.65
CA THR A 102 -49.28 -25.68 4.86
C THR A 102 -48.70 -26.57 3.76
N GLU A 103 -48.62 -26.09 2.52
CA GLU A 103 -47.92 -26.80 1.43
C GLU A 103 -46.40 -26.75 1.60
N MET A 104 -45.88 -25.61 2.05
CA MET A 104 -44.44 -25.43 2.35
C MET A 104 -44.02 -26.34 3.52
N GLU A 105 -44.80 -26.40 4.60
CA GLU A 105 -44.52 -27.28 5.74
C GLU A 105 -44.48 -28.77 5.37
N LYS A 106 -45.37 -29.22 4.47
CA LYS A 106 -45.36 -30.61 3.96
C LYS A 106 -44.13 -30.90 3.10
N LYS A 107 -43.72 -29.96 2.24
CA LYS A 107 -42.48 -30.10 1.44
C LYS A 107 -41.25 -30.13 2.33
N ILE A 108 -41.17 -29.26 3.33
CA ILE A 108 -40.07 -29.22 4.32
C ILE A 108 -40.01 -30.53 5.10
N SER A 109 -41.15 -31.05 5.57
CA SER A 109 -41.19 -32.33 6.30
C SER A 109 -40.69 -33.50 5.44
N GLY A 110 -41.08 -33.54 4.15
CA GLY A 110 -40.58 -34.55 3.21
C GLY A 110 -39.07 -34.44 2.92
N TRP A 111 -38.52 -33.23 2.90
CA TRP A 111 -37.08 -33.00 2.74
C TRP A 111 -36.30 -33.41 3.99
N ILE A 112 -36.81 -33.11 5.18
CA ILE A 112 -36.20 -33.52 6.47
C ILE A 112 -36.13 -35.05 6.58
N THR A 113 -37.18 -35.76 6.15
CA THR A 113 -37.18 -37.22 6.13
C THR A 113 -36.19 -37.81 5.12
N ASN A 114 -36.02 -37.18 3.95
CA ASN A 114 -35.06 -37.64 2.95
C ASN A 114 -33.61 -37.37 3.37
N LEU A 115 -33.33 -36.23 4.01
CA LEU A 115 -32.02 -35.93 4.58
C LEU A 115 -31.66 -36.90 5.71
N SER A 116 -32.60 -37.20 6.61
CA SER A 116 -32.37 -38.17 7.70
C SER A 116 -32.13 -39.61 7.21
N LEU A 117 -32.52 -39.94 5.98
CA LEU A 117 -32.32 -41.28 5.40
C LEU A 117 -31.07 -41.37 4.49
N GLY A 118 -30.43 -40.23 4.17
CA GLY A 118 -29.37 -40.13 3.17
C GLY A 118 -27.95 -39.91 3.72
N GLU A 119 -27.76 -39.89 5.05
CA GLU A 119 -26.49 -39.54 5.70
C GLU A 119 -25.47 -40.70 5.77
N ASP A 120 -25.40 -41.56 4.77
CA ASP A 120 -24.43 -42.66 4.78
C ASP A 120 -24.06 -43.09 3.36
N LYS A 121 -23.40 -42.19 2.59
CA LYS A 121 -22.61 -42.55 1.38
C LYS A 121 -21.87 -41.42 0.62
N GLU A 122 -21.55 -40.25 1.17
CA GLU A 122 -20.72 -39.30 0.36
C GLU A 122 -19.80 -38.34 1.13
N ALA A 123 -19.29 -38.76 2.29
CA ALA A 123 -18.27 -38.01 3.03
C ALA A 123 -16.91 -38.75 3.08
N LYS A 124 -16.50 -39.36 1.97
CA LYS A 124 -15.12 -39.81 1.77
C LYS A 124 -14.59 -39.10 0.55
N PHE A 125 -13.37 -38.58 0.65
CA PHE A 125 -12.63 -37.77 -0.32
C PHE A 125 -12.91 -36.27 -0.24
N TYR A 126 -12.19 -35.60 0.64
CA TYR A 126 -11.78 -34.22 0.33
C TYR A 126 -10.27 -34.02 0.23
N VAL A 127 -9.42 -34.88 0.80
CA VAL A 127 -7.98 -34.88 0.45
C VAL A 127 -7.41 -36.29 0.67
N PRO A 128 -6.82 -36.96 -0.35
CA PRO A 128 -6.04 -38.17 -0.16
C PRO A 128 -4.91 -37.93 0.86
N GLN A 129 -4.67 -38.90 1.74
CA GLN A 129 -3.67 -38.74 2.82
C GLN A 129 -2.28 -38.42 2.28
N ASP A 130 -1.92 -38.98 1.13
CA ASP A 130 -0.66 -38.74 0.42
C ASP A 130 -0.46 -37.25 0.06
N GLU A 131 -1.54 -36.52 -0.28
CA GLU A 131 -1.46 -35.10 -0.61
C GLU A 131 -1.25 -34.23 0.63
N ARG A 132 -1.82 -34.64 1.78
CA ARG A 132 -1.56 -33.98 3.07
C ARG A 132 -0.14 -34.21 3.54
N ASP A 133 0.36 -35.43 3.39
CA ASP A 133 1.72 -35.79 3.80
C ASP A 133 2.77 -35.12 2.91
N ALA A 134 2.52 -35.02 1.61
CA ALA A 134 3.38 -34.27 0.68
C ALA A 134 3.46 -32.78 1.04
N LEU A 135 2.31 -32.15 1.35
CA LEU A 135 2.27 -30.76 1.77
C LEU A 135 2.99 -30.54 3.11
N ALA A 136 2.82 -31.44 4.06
CA ALA A 136 3.52 -31.37 5.35
C ALA A 136 5.04 -31.49 5.18
N GLN A 137 5.51 -32.34 4.27
CA GLN A 137 6.95 -32.49 3.99
C GLN A 137 7.52 -31.26 3.26
N GLU A 138 6.75 -30.67 2.35
CA GLU A 138 7.13 -29.43 1.66
C GLU A 138 7.24 -28.26 2.63
N LEU A 139 6.26 -28.07 3.52
CA LEU A 139 6.30 -27.04 4.56
C LEU A 139 7.44 -27.27 5.56
N ALA A 140 7.71 -28.53 5.93
CA ALA A 140 8.82 -28.87 6.82
C ALA A 140 10.20 -28.58 6.21
N ALA A 141 10.33 -28.64 4.89
CA ALA A 141 11.58 -28.36 4.18
C ALA A 141 11.87 -26.86 3.99
N MET A 142 10.89 -25.99 4.18
CA MET A 142 11.07 -24.53 4.13
C MET A 142 11.59 -24.03 5.48
N ASP A 143 12.72 -23.34 5.57
CA ASP A 143 13.26 -22.85 6.86
C ASP A 143 12.55 -21.57 7.37
N ASP A 144 11.91 -20.81 6.50
CA ASP A 144 11.31 -19.51 6.85
C ASP A 144 9.82 -19.65 7.26
N PRO A 145 9.44 -19.26 8.49
CA PRO A 145 8.06 -19.34 8.96
C PRO A 145 7.08 -18.42 8.21
N LEU A 146 7.51 -17.31 7.60
CA LEU A 146 6.59 -16.45 6.83
C LEU A 146 6.17 -17.11 5.51
N GLU A 147 7.12 -17.71 4.78
CA GLU A 147 6.82 -18.38 3.50
C GLU A 147 5.94 -19.63 3.69
N ARG A 148 6.06 -20.31 4.85
CA ARG A 148 5.17 -21.43 5.20
C ARG A 148 3.72 -21.00 5.32
N GLN A 149 3.46 -19.85 5.94
CA GLN A 149 2.10 -19.36 6.18
C GLN A 149 1.44 -18.91 4.88
N GLU A 150 2.15 -18.20 4.01
CA GLU A 150 1.61 -17.78 2.71
C GLU A 150 1.23 -18.98 1.83
N ARG A 151 2.04 -20.06 1.84
CA ARG A 151 1.78 -21.26 1.03
C ARG A 151 0.62 -22.12 1.57
N GLU A 152 0.36 -22.07 2.88
CA GLU A 152 -0.81 -22.73 3.50
C GLU A 152 -2.11 -21.96 3.20
N GLU A 153 -2.06 -20.62 3.10
CA GLU A 153 -3.21 -19.75 2.80
C GLU A 153 -3.59 -19.72 1.30
N GLU A 154 -2.70 -20.12 0.37
CA GLU A 154 -2.94 -20.08 -1.08
C GLU A 154 -3.73 -21.30 -1.64
N LYS A 155 -3.94 -22.37 -0.85
CA LYS A 155 -4.66 -23.60 -1.28
C LYS A 155 -5.99 -23.80 -0.56
#